data_AF-A0A5P2TR37-F1
#
_entry.id   AF-A0A5P2TR37-F1
#
_cell.length_a   1.000
_cell.length_b   1.000
_cell.length_c   1.000
_cell.angle_alpha   90.00
_cell.angle_beta   90.00
_cell.angle_gamma   90.00
#
_symmetry.space_group_name_H-M   'P 1'
#
loop_
_entity.id
_entity.type
_entity.pdbx_description
1 polymer ?
#
loop_
_entity_poly.entity_id
_entity_poly.type
_entity_poly.pdbx_seq_one_letter_code
_entity_poly.pdbx_strand_id
1 'polypeptide(L)'
;MNKETTKKKVDHSPSRRIRSLNWMIHKELTGDQTNRISDGSHTFGDLYFHRAVLFAALLKAYPDKSWRSKVQSDGHGFPGYFLCGIQTPEGQYTYHYQLSQWDLFDGVRELPESPAYDGHKPEDVTRLLSLNKEDEDDE
;
A
#
# COMPACT_ATOMS: atom_id res chain seq x y z
N MET A 1 -33.35 18.04 -18.44
CA MET A 1 -32.19 17.90 -19.35
C MET A 1 -30.93 17.91 -18.50
N ASN A 2 -30.52 16.74 -18.00
CA ASN A 2 -29.37 16.63 -17.09
C ASN A 2 -28.08 16.73 -17.90
N LYS A 3 -27.26 17.73 -17.57
CA LYS A 3 -25.90 17.86 -18.12
C LYS A 3 -25.03 16.82 -17.43
N GLU A 4 -24.79 15.70 -18.08
CA GLU A 4 -23.68 14.80 -17.74
C GLU A 4 -22.37 15.58 -17.84
N THR A 5 -21.83 15.99 -16.69
CA THR A 5 -20.46 16.48 -16.59
C THR A 5 -19.53 15.30 -16.80
N THR A 6 -19.03 15.16 -18.02
CA THR A 6 -17.92 14.26 -18.36
C THR A 6 -16.70 14.65 -17.54
N LYS A 7 -16.37 13.87 -16.51
CA LYS A 7 -15.09 13.98 -15.80
C LYS A 7 -13.98 13.70 -16.82
N LYS A 8 -13.29 14.75 -17.30
CA LYS A 8 -12.07 14.60 -18.10
C LYS A 8 -11.09 13.76 -17.30
N LYS A 9 -10.71 12.58 -17.80
CA LYS A 9 -9.57 11.83 -17.27
C LYS A 9 -8.34 12.71 -17.37
N VAL A 10 -7.72 13.02 -16.24
CA VAL A 10 -6.48 13.78 -16.19
C VAL A 10 -5.37 12.87 -16.74
N ASP A 11 -4.63 13.34 -17.73
CA ASP A 11 -3.48 12.61 -18.26
C ASP A 11 -2.34 12.69 -17.23
N HIS A 12 -2.08 11.57 -16.57
CA HIS A 12 -0.99 11.42 -15.60
C HIS A 12 0.33 11.00 -16.27
N SER A 13 0.41 11.01 -17.61
CA SER A 13 1.62 10.62 -18.32
C SER A 13 2.79 11.56 -17.98
N PRO A 14 3.96 11.02 -17.63
CA PRO A 14 5.10 11.85 -17.28
C PRO A 14 5.57 12.66 -18.49
N SER A 15 5.80 13.96 -18.27
CA SER A 15 6.39 14.84 -19.28
C SER A 15 7.75 14.31 -19.72
N ARG A 16 8.27 14.78 -20.86
CA ARG A 16 9.60 14.38 -21.35
C ARG A 16 10.69 14.61 -20.29
N ARG A 17 10.61 15.72 -19.54
CA ARG A 17 11.55 16.02 -18.46
C ARG A 17 11.46 15.02 -17.31
N ILE A 18 10.24 14.68 -16.89
CA ILE A 18 10.02 13.68 -15.82
C ILE A 18 10.51 12.30 -16.26
N ARG A 19 10.28 11.91 -17.51
CA ARG A 19 10.84 10.65 -18.06
C ARG A 19 12.37 10.63 -18.00
N SER A 20 13.04 11.72 -18.37
CA SER A 20 14.50 11.82 -18.26
C SER A 20 14.98 11.74 -16.80
N LEU A 21 14.29 12.38 -15.86
CA LEU A 21 14.62 12.31 -14.44
C LEU A 21 14.45 10.89 -13.90
N ASN A 22 13.33 10.23 -14.19
CA ASN A 22 13.10 8.85 -13.78
C ASN A 22 14.18 7.92 -14.33
N TRP A 23 14.59 8.12 -15.59
CA TRP A 23 15.69 7.35 -16.18
C TRP A 23 17.00 7.56 -15.41
N MET A 24 17.34 8.80 -15.02
CA MET A 24 18.54 9.06 -14.21
C MET A 24 18.45 8.40 -12.84
N ILE A 25 17.30 8.48 -12.16
CA ILE A 25 17.07 7.84 -10.86
C ILE A 25 17.31 6.33 -10.98
N HIS A 26 16.70 5.67 -11.97
CA HIS A 26 16.85 4.22 -12.16
C HIS A 26 18.26 3.79 -12.58
N LYS A 27 18.99 4.65 -13.30
CA LYS A 27 20.33 4.33 -13.78
C LYS A 27 21.40 4.51 -12.71
N GLU A 28 21.31 5.59 -11.93
CA GLU A 28 22.37 6.04 -11.04
C GLU A 28 22.16 5.60 -9.58
N LEU A 29 20.92 5.28 -9.20
CA LEU A 29 20.57 4.89 -7.84
C LEU A 29 20.09 3.44 -7.78
N THR A 30 20.44 2.76 -6.71
CA THR A 30 20.09 1.36 -6.46
C THR A 30 19.51 1.20 -5.06
N GLY A 31 18.54 0.28 -4.92
CA GLY A 31 17.90 -0.05 -3.65
C GLY A 31 17.49 1.19 -2.84
N ASP A 32 17.94 1.23 -1.59
CA ASP A 32 17.58 2.24 -0.60
C ASP A 32 18.17 3.64 -0.88
N GLN A 33 19.03 3.81 -1.89
CA GLN A 33 19.54 5.14 -2.25
C GLN A 33 18.42 6.08 -2.72
N THR A 34 17.37 5.50 -3.32
CA THR A 34 16.16 6.25 -3.73
C THR A 34 15.44 6.88 -2.54
N ASN A 35 15.56 6.30 -1.33
CA ASN A 35 14.97 6.86 -0.11
C ASN A 35 15.53 8.23 0.27
N ARG A 36 16.66 8.65 -0.32
CA ARG A 36 17.27 9.97 -0.08
C ARG A 36 16.79 11.06 -1.03
N ILE A 37 16.00 10.71 -2.06
CA ILE A 37 15.41 11.69 -2.97
C ILE A 37 14.36 12.47 -2.21
N SER A 38 14.40 13.81 -2.32
CA SER A 38 13.48 14.71 -1.63
C SER A 38 12.66 15.53 -2.61
N ASP A 39 11.40 15.78 -2.26
CA ASP A 39 10.53 16.74 -2.91
C ASP A 39 10.66 18.17 -2.33
N GLY A 40 11.59 18.37 -1.39
CA GLY A 40 11.81 19.61 -0.66
C GLY A 40 11.14 19.67 0.73
N SER A 41 10.17 18.78 1.00
CA SER A 41 9.50 18.67 2.32
C SER A 41 9.81 17.34 3.00
N HIS A 42 9.79 16.24 2.24
CA HIS A 42 10.08 14.90 2.70
C HIS A 42 11.04 14.19 1.75
N THR A 43 11.68 13.15 2.24
CA THR A 43 12.34 12.17 1.39
C THR A 43 11.40 11.02 1.05
N PHE A 44 11.68 10.25 -0.01
CA PHE A 44 10.91 9.04 -0.29
C PHE A 44 10.97 8.06 0.88
N GLY A 45 12.10 7.98 1.59
CA GLY A 45 12.23 7.19 2.81
C GLY A 45 11.25 7.63 3.90
N ASP A 46 11.13 8.94 4.13
CA ASP A 46 10.15 9.48 5.10
C ASP A 46 8.73 9.10 4.71
N LEU A 47 8.37 9.25 3.44
CA LEU A 47 7.03 8.91 2.95
C LEU A 47 6.72 7.40 3.08
N TYR A 48 7.68 6.53 2.78
CA TYR A 48 7.52 5.09 2.98
C TYR A 48 7.38 4.73 4.46
N PHE A 49 8.15 5.37 5.34
CA PHE A 49 8.05 5.16 6.78
C PHE A 49 6.72 5.66 7.34
N HIS A 50 6.29 6.87 6.97
CA HIS A 50 4.98 7.41 7.35
C HIS A 50 3.85 6.48 6.91
N ARG A 51 3.90 5.96 5.69
CA ARG A 51 2.92 4.97 5.19
C ARG A 51 2.91 3.71 6.06
N ALA A 52 4.07 3.19 6.44
CA ALA A 52 4.16 2.03 7.33
C ALA A 52 3.51 2.30 8.70
N VAL A 53 3.80 3.45 9.30
CA VAL A 53 3.24 3.86 10.61
C VAL A 53 1.73 4.04 10.54
N LEU A 54 1.24 4.78 9.54
CA LEU A 54 -0.19 5.01 9.34
C LEU A 54 -0.95 3.70 9.07
N PHE A 55 -0.37 2.82 8.26
CA PHE A 55 -0.98 1.52 7.98
C PHE A 55 -0.97 0.62 9.21
N ALA A 56 0.12 0.57 9.97
CA ALA A 56 0.17 -0.17 11.23
C ALA A 56 -0.88 0.32 12.23
N ALA A 57 -1.05 1.64 12.36
CA ALA A 57 -2.11 2.22 13.20
C ALA A 57 -3.51 1.80 12.74
N LEU A 58 -3.76 1.81 11.42
CA LEU A 58 -5.02 1.34 10.85
C LEU A 58 -5.27 -0.15 11.14
N LEU A 59 -4.28 -1.02 10.92
CA LEU A 59 -4.44 -2.45 11.16
C LEU A 59 -4.74 -2.76 12.63
N LYS A 60 -4.14 -2.00 13.56
CA LYS A 60 -4.41 -2.10 15.00
C LYS A 60 -5.80 -1.60 15.38
N ALA A 61 -6.36 -0.64 14.63
CA ALA A 61 -7.71 -0.14 14.84
C ALA A 61 -8.80 -1.13 14.35
N TYR A 62 -8.47 -2.02 13.41
CA TYR A 62 -9.39 -3.04 12.87
C TYR A 62 -8.81 -4.45 13.03
N PRO A 63 -8.58 -4.94 14.26
CA PRO A 63 -7.87 -6.20 14.51
C PRO A 63 -8.58 -7.41 13.89
N ASP A 64 -9.90 -7.42 13.83
CA ASP A 64 -10.69 -8.53 13.28
C ASP A 64 -10.59 -8.65 11.75
N LYS A 65 -10.30 -7.53 11.07
CA LYS A 65 -10.18 -7.45 9.60
C LYS A 65 -8.73 -7.52 9.13
N SER A 66 -7.77 -7.46 10.05
CA SER A 66 -6.36 -7.23 9.74
C SER A 66 -5.48 -8.44 10.01
N TRP A 67 -4.33 -8.49 9.34
CA TRP A 67 -3.37 -9.56 9.50
C TRP A 67 -1.95 -9.15 9.08
N ARG A 68 -0.95 -9.90 9.55
CA ARG A 68 0.43 -9.90 9.06
C ARG A 68 0.94 -11.33 8.87
N SER A 69 1.82 -11.57 7.91
CA SER A 69 2.40 -12.89 7.60
C SER A 69 3.79 -12.75 6.98
N LYS A 70 4.68 -13.71 7.27
CA LYS A 70 6.01 -13.83 6.62
C LYS A 70 5.99 -14.76 5.39
N VAL A 71 4.86 -15.43 5.14
CA VAL A 71 4.68 -16.44 4.11
C VAL A 71 3.53 -16.03 3.18
N GLN A 72 3.77 -16.08 1.87
CA GLN A 72 2.75 -15.84 0.85
C GLN A 72 1.84 -17.07 0.67
N SER A 73 0.63 -16.85 0.13
CA SER A 73 -0.39 -17.87 -0.18
C SER A 73 0.03 -19.01 -1.12
N ASP A 74 1.24 -18.97 -1.67
CA ASP A 74 1.84 -20.04 -2.47
C ASP A 74 2.90 -20.84 -1.67
N GLY A 75 2.97 -20.63 -0.36
CA GLY A 75 3.93 -21.24 0.55
C GLY A 75 5.35 -20.66 0.48
N HIS A 76 5.62 -19.67 -0.38
CA HIS A 76 6.95 -19.06 -0.46
C HIS A 76 7.07 -17.83 0.46
N GLY A 77 8.16 -17.76 1.22
CA GLY A 77 8.48 -16.58 2.03
C GLY A 77 9.08 -15.46 1.18
N PHE A 78 8.97 -14.20 1.64
CA PHE A 78 9.72 -13.09 1.06
C PHE A 78 11.06 -12.93 1.80
N PRO A 79 12.22 -13.19 1.17
CA PRO A 79 13.50 -12.99 1.85
C PRO A 79 13.66 -11.53 2.30
N GLY A 80 13.67 -11.30 3.61
CA GLY A 80 13.85 -9.98 4.21
C GLY A 80 12.60 -9.10 4.27
N TYR A 81 11.42 -9.60 3.91
CA TYR A 81 10.15 -8.85 3.98
C TYR A 81 9.04 -9.67 4.65
N PHE A 82 7.96 -8.98 4.97
CA PHE A 82 6.69 -9.59 5.36
C PHE A 82 5.53 -8.85 4.69
N LEU A 83 4.37 -9.49 4.67
CA LEU A 83 3.14 -8.94 4.12
C LEU A 83 2.16 -8.62 5.26
N CYS A 84 1.42 -7.54 5.14
CA CYS A 84 0.30 -7.24 6.02
C CYS A 84 -0.85 -6.67 5.22
N GLY A 85 -2.07 -6.87 5.71
CA GLY A 85 -3.27 -6.53 4.97
C GLY A 85 -4.49 -6.33 5.84
N ILE A 86 -5.50 -5.75 5.22
CA ILE A 86 -6.82 -5.55 5.78
C ILE A 86 -7.89 -5.92 4.76
N GLN A 87 -8.92 -6.63 5.19
CA GLN A 87 -10.11 -6.88 4.39
C GLN A 87 -11.05 -5.69 4.47
N THR A 88 -11.37 -5.09 3.33
CA THR A 88 -12.38 -4.02 3.22
C THR A 88 -13.62 -4.55 2.48
N PRO A 89 -14.79 -3.88 2.59
CA PRO A 89 -15.96 -4.20 1.76
C PRO A 89 -15.67 -4.20 0.25
N GLU A 90 -14.76 -3.34 -0.21
CA GLU A 90 -14.39 -3.23 -1.63
C GLU A 90 -13.22 -4.17 -2.03
N GLY A 91 -12.85 -5.13 -1.16
CA GLY A 91 -11.75 -6.08 -1.37
C GLY A 91 -10.59 -5.87 -0.40
N GLN A 92 -9.59 -6.76 -0.44
CA GLN A 92 -8.42 -6.60 0.42
C GLN A 92 -7.51 -5.47 -0.08
N TYR A 93 -6.66 -4.99 0.82
CA TYR A 93 -5.53 -4.13 0.44
C TYR A 93 -4.32 -4.49 1.29
N THR A 94 -3.16 -4.67 0.64
CA THR A 94 -1.95 -5.21 1.29
C THR A 94 -0.71 -4.40 0.97
N TYR A 95 0.27 -4.45 1.88
CA TYR A 95 1.61 -3.90 1.69
C TYR A 95 2.67 -4.89 2.16
N HIS A 96 3.80 -4.90 1.46
CA HIS A 96 5.03 -5.54 1.92
C HIS A 96 5.93 -4.50 2.60
N TYR A 97 6.57 -4.91 3.69
CA TYR A 97 7.53 -4.10 4.44
C TYR A 97 8.77 -4.93 4.77
N GLN A 98 9.89 -4.26 5.01
CA GLN A 98 11.12 -4.94 5.42
C GLN A 98 10.89 -5.61 6.79
N LEU A 99 11.49 -6.79 6.99
CA LEU A 99 11.36 -7.55 8.23
C LEU A 99 11.86 -6.77 9.46
N SER A 100 12.77 -5.81 9.27
CA SER A 100 13.21 -4.86 10.30
C SER A 100 12.08 -3.99 10.87
N GLN A 101 10.96 -3.85 10.16
CA GLN A 101 9.78 -3.11 10.58
C GLN A 101 8.69 -4.01 11.19
N TRP A 102 8.96 -5.31 11.39
CA TRP A 102 7.97 -6.27 11.88
C TRP A 102 7.28 -5.81 13.17
N ASP A 103 8.07 -5.36 14.15
CA ASP A 103 7.60 -4.96 15.48
C ASP A 103 6.72 -3.71 15.45
N LEU A 104 6.80 -2.88 14.39
CA LEU A 104 5.88 -1.76 14.19
C LEU A 104 4.42 -2.23 14.13
N PHE A 105 4.19 -3.46 13.64
CA PHE A 105 2.88 -4.08 13.48
C PHE A 105 2.50 -4.98 14.66
N ASP A 106 3.19 -4.89 15.80
CA ASP A 106 2.79 -5.65 16.98
C ASP A 106 1.37 -5.32 17.43
N GLY A 107 0.64 -6.37 17.80
CA GLY A 107 -0.81 -6.34 18.06
C GLY A 107 -1.67 -6.67 16.83
N VAL A 108 -1.12 -6.71 15.63
CA VAL A 108 -1.81 -7.22 14.43
C VAL A 108 -1.73 -8.75 14.41
N ARG A 109 -2.86 -9.42 14.17
CA ARG A 109 -2.96 -10.89 14.11
C ARG A 109 -1.96 -11.47 13.12
N GLU A 110 -1.11 -12.38 13.58
CA GLU A 110 -0.18 -13.11 12.73
C GLU A 110 -0.89 -14.32 12.12
N LEU A 111 -0.77 -14.47 10.80
CA LEU A 111 -1.21 -15.64 10.07
C LEU A 111 0.00 -16.50 9.69
N PRO A 112 -0.13 -17.84 9.68
CA PRO A 112 0.92 -18.71 9.19
C PRO A 112 1.19 -18.51 7.69
N GLU A 113 0.17 -18.08 6.94
CA GLU A 113 0.21 -17.85 5.50
C GLU A 113 -0.74 -16.69 5.14
N SER A 114 -0.38 -15.88 4.15
CA SER A 114 -1.23 -14.78 3.68
C SER A 114 -2.45 -15.31 2.92
N PRO A 115 -3.57 -14.57 2.91
CA PRO A 115 -4.62 -14.74 1.90
C PRO A 115 -4.05 -14.64 0.47
N ALA A 116 -4.74 -15.28 -0.47
CA ALA A 116 -4.43 -15.17 -1.90
C ALA A 116 -4.54 -13.72 -2.37
N TYR A 117 -3.58 -13.24 -3.16
CA TYR A 117 -3.59 -11.88 -3.69
C TYR A 117 -4.75 -11.70 -4.69
N ASP A 118 -5.53 -10.64 -4.52
CA ASP A 118 -6.73 -10.34 -5.32
C ASP A 118 -6.44 -9.46 -6.55
N GLY A 119 -5.19 -9.12 -6.82
CA GLY A 119 -4.81 -8.32 -7.98
C GLY A 119 -4.97 -6.80 -7.80
N HIS A 120 -5.18 -6.29 -6.58
CA HIS A 120 -5.33 -4.85 -6.34
C HIS A 120 -4.07 -4.05 -6.70
N LYS A 121 -4.27 -2.85 -7.22
CA LYS A 121 -3.22 -1.95 -7.70
C LYS A 121 -2.99 -0.79 -6.73
N PRO A 122 -1.90 0.00 -6.89
CA PRO A 122 -1.66 1.17 -6.05
C PRO A 122 -2.85 2.14 -5.97
N GLU A 123 -3.56 2.35 -7.08
CA GLU A 123 -4.76 3.19 -7.17
C GLU A 123 -5.95 2.67 -6.36
N ASP A 124 -6.00 1.36 -6.04
CA ASP A 124 -7.05 0.76 -5.20
C ASP A 124 -6.88 1.08 -3.71
N VAL A 125 -5.90 1.92 -3.32
CA VAL A 125 -5.72 2.39 -1.93
C VAL A 125 -6.99 3.05 -1.38
N THR A 126 -7.86 3.56 -2.26
CA THR A 126 -9.14 4.15 -1.87
C THR A 126 -10.11 3.14 -1.25
N ARG A 127 -9.90 1.83 -1.43
CA ARG A 127 -10.67 0.78 -0.75
C ARG A 127 -10.63 0.92 0.77
N LEU A 128 -9.53 1.45 1.32
CA LEU A 128 -9.40 1.72 2.76
C LEU A 128 -10.48 2.69 3.27
N LEU A 129 -11.01 3.58 2.41
CA LEU A 129 -12.09 4.49 2.76
C LEU A 129 -13.44 3.78 2.92
N SER A 130 -13.57 2.54 2.46
CA SER A 130 -14.78 1.72 2.63
C SER A 130 -14.88 1.05 4.00
N LEU A 131 -13.84 1.12 4.85
CA LEU A 131 -13.82 0.48 6.17
C LEU A 131 -14.93 0.95 7.13
N ASN A 132 -15.48 2.15 6.89
CA ASN A 132 -16.57 2.74 7.68
C ASN A 132 -17.94 2.65 6.99
N LYS A 133 -18.01 2.07 5.79
CA LYS A 133 -19.31 1.77 5.19
C LYS A 133 -19.81 0.51 5.90
N GLU A 134 -20.91 0.64 6.64
CA GLU A 134 -21.68 -0.53 7.05
C GLU A 134 -22.08 -1.28 5.78
N ASP A 135 -22.12 -2.60 5.85
CA ASP A 135 -22.77 -3.39 4.82
C ASP A 135 -24.21 -2.88 4.81
N GLU A 136 -24.64 -2.17 3.75
CA GLU A 136 -26.04 -1.88 3.51
C GLU A 136 -26.69 -3.24 3.28
N ASP A 137 -27.06 -3.91 4.38
CA ASP A 137 -27.83 -5.13 4.34
C ASP A 137 -29.13 -4.83 3.62
N ASP A 138 -29.34 -5.54 2.51
CA ASP A 138 -30.57 -5.59 1.74
C ASP A 138 -31.75 -5.94 2.67
N GLU A 139 -32.45 -4.92 3.21
CA GLU A 139 -33.82 -5.04 3.74
C GLU A 139 -34.87 -5.07 2.62
#